data_AF-A0A1N6TNS4-F1
#
_entry.id   AF-A0A1N6TNS4-F1
#
_cell.length_a   1.000
_cell.length_b   1.000
_cell.length_c   1.000
_cell.angle_alpha   90.00
_cell.angle_beta   90.00
_cell.angle_gamma   90.00
#
_symmetry.space_group_name_H-M   'P 1'
#
loop_
_entity.id
_entity.type
_entity.pdbx_description
1 polymer ?
#
loop_
_entity_poly.entity_id
_entity_poly.type
_entity_poly.pdbx_seq_one_letter_code
_entity_poly.pdbx_strand_id
1 'polypeptide(L)'
;MLLAFFSLALVIMIAGGVGTLRIVGLHRDSQRLTDQETPYLYGVLQSRLLIAQAQLLLENIIGGHQDTGLIEDVLGRFSLADNYLRAILDGGTVQGLDYTPAETWDVRLAVDRMRTQTMAMRSLIDNRIRFFLNANRDNETLRQGFARSLREYETAALQAQAVIDREVLETVAVMNANAAQGMRLLLGATAVSLVLALVLAIGLSRHVVNRVRLT
;
A
#
# COMPACT_ATOMS: atom_id res chain seq x y z
N MET A 1 -30.76 42.69 7.33
CA MET A 1 -29.39 42.39 7.85
C MET A 1 -29.31 41.03 8.55
N LEU A 2 -30.19 40.73 9.52
CA LEU A 2 -30.16 39.46 10.26
C LEU A 2 -30.30 38.20 9.38
N LEU A 3 -31.22 38.20 8.40
CA LEU A 3 -31.39 37.11 7.42
C LEU A 3 -30.14 36.88 6.54
N ALA A 4 -29.47 37.94 6.10
CA ALA A 4 -28.24 37.84 5.31
C ALA A 4 -27.06 37.32 6.15
N PHE A 5 -27.05 37.64 7.44
CA PHE A 5 -26.06 37.12 8.39
C PHE A 5 -26.29 35.63 8.68
N PHE A 6 -27.56 35.23 8.83
CA PHE A 6 -27.94 33.82 9.03
C PHE A 6 -27.63 32.96 7.80
N SER A 7 -27.90 33.47 6.59
CA SER A 7 -27.55 32.75 5.35
C SER A 7 -26.03 32.61 5.19
N LEU A 8 -25.25 33.64 5.57
CA LEU A 8 -23.79 33.60 5.55
C LEU A 8 -23.24 32.55 6.52
N ALA A 9 -23.73 32.57 7.77
CA ALA A 9 -23.35 31.61 8.79
C ALA A 9 -23.67 30.16 8.37
N LEU A 10 -24.84 29.94 7.74
CA LEU A 10 -25.24 28.64 7.22
C LEU A 10 -24.30 28.14 6.10
N VAL A 11 -23.95 29.00 5.15
CA VAL A 11 -23.04 28.64 4.04
C VAL A 11 -21.64 28.32 4.56
N ILE A 12 -21.12 29.11 5.51
CA ILE A 12 -19.81 28.85 6.13
C ILE A 12 -19.84 27.54 6.93
N MET A 13 -20.92 27.25 7.65
CA MET A 13 -21.06 26.03 8.43
C MET A 13 -21.15 24.77 7.53
N ILE A 14 -21.91 24.83 6.44
CA ILE A 14 -22.01 23.73 5.47
C ILE A 14 -20.68 23.52 4.74
N ALA A 15 -20.04 24.59 4.26
CA ALA A 15 -18.73 24.51 3.61
C ALA A 15 -17.64 24.00 4.56
N GLY A 16 -17.65 24.46 5.82
CA GLY A 16 -16.75 24.01 6.87
C GLY A 16 -16.95 22.53 7.20
N GLY A 17 -18.19 22.09 7.46
CA GLY A 17 -18.50 20.70 7.78
C GLY A 17 -18.16 19.71 6.66
N VAL A 18 -18.47 20.07 5.40
CA VAL A 18 -18.09 19.26 4.23
C VAL A 18 -16.57 19.25 4.04
N GLY A 19 -15.88 20.37 4.31
CA GLY A 19 -14.43 20.46 4.30
C GLY A 19 -13.77 19.51 5.31
N THR A 20 -14.24 19.50 6.56
CA THR A 20 -13.69 18.64 7.62
C THR A 20 -13.88 17.16 7.32
N LEU A 21 -15.08 16.75 6.87
CA LEU A 21 -15.35 15.35 6.50
C LEU A 21 -14.45 14.86 5.37
N ARG A 22 -14.13 15.72 4.40
CA ARG A 22 -13.25 15.37 3.27
C ARG A 22 -11.77 15.35 3.64
N ILE A 23 -11.31 16.25 4.50
CA ILE A 23 -9.94 16.21 5.05
C ILE A 23 -9.73 14.92 5.84
N VAL A 24 -10.74 14.50 6.63
CA VAL A 24 -10.72 13.21 7.33
C VAL A 24 -10.69 12.04 6.35
N GLY A 25 -11.43 12.10 5.23
CA GLY A 25 -11.35 11.12 4.15
C GLY A 25 -9.96 11.02 3.52
N LEU A 26 -9.38 12.15 3.10
CA LEU A 26 -8.01 12.23 2.57
C LEU A 26 -6.96 11.72 3.56
N HIS A 27 -7.13 12.00 4.85
CA HIS A 27 -6.24 11.48 5.89
C HIS A 27 -6.34 9.96 6.03
N ARG A 28 -7.56 9.40 6.01
CA ARG A 28 -7.79 7.94 6.04
C ARG A 28 -7.23 7.24 4.80
N ASP A 29 -7.44 7.80 3.61
CA ASP A 29 -6.94 7.24 2.35
C ASP A 29 -5.40 7.28 2.31
N SER A 30 -4.79 8.38 2.80
CA SER A 30 -3.33 8.49 2.94
C SER A 30 -2.74 7.54 3.98
N GLN A 31 -3.45 7.32 5.10
CA GLN A 31 -3.07 6.32 6.10
C GLN A 31 -3.15 4.92 5.52
N ARG A 32 -4.22 4.58 4.78
CA ARG A 32 -4.35 3.28 4.12
C ARG A 32 -3.17 3.01 3.16
N LEU A 33 -2.79 3.98 2.34
CA LEU A 33 -1.67 3.84 1.42
C LEU A 33 -0.33 3.60 2.16
N THR A 34 -0.13 4.31 3.27
CA THR A 34 1.13 4.32 4.03
C THR A 34 1.26 3.12 4.97
N ASP A 35 0.16 2.73 5.60
CA ASP A 35 0.12 1.75 6.68
C ASP A 35 -0.29 0.34 6.18
N GLN A 36 -0.78 0.21 4.93
CA GLN A 36 -1.23 -1.07 4.36
C GLN A 36 -0.57 -1.37 3.00
N GLU A 37 -0.91 -0.62 1.96
CA GLU A 37 -0.53 -0.97 0.58
C GLU A 37 0.98 -0.97 0.34
N THR A 38 1.69 0.03 0.89
CA THR A 38 3.15 0.12 0.78
C THR A 38 3.85 -1.04 1.51
N PRO A 39 3.49 -1.38 2.77
CA PRO A 39 3.94 -2.61 3.42
C PRO A 39 3.68 -3.90 2.62
N TYR A 40 2.52 -4.04 1.97
CA TYR A 40 2.18 -5.23 1.18
C TYR A 40 3.12 -5.39 0.00
N LEU A 41 3.32 -4.31 -0.77
CA LEU A 41 4.25 -4.32 -1.90
C LEU A 41 5.68 -4.64 -1.44
N TYR A 42 6.11 -4.06 -0.32
CA TYR A 42 7.41 -4.38 0.28
C TYR A 42 7.54 -5.86 0.64
N GLY A 43 6.53 -6.45 1.30
CA GLY A 43 6.54 -7.85 1.69
C GLY A 43 6.59 -8.81 0.49
N VAL A 44 5.84 -8.52 -0.58
CA VAL A 44 5.90 -9.29 -1.85
C VAL A 44 7.29 -9.21 -2.47
N LEU A 45 7.86 -8.01 -2.58
CA LEU A 45 9.20 -7.81 -3.15
C LEU A 45 10.29 -8.48 -2.30
N GLN A 46 10.21 -8.39 -0.97
CA GLN A 46 11.16 -9.06 -0.08
C GLN A 46 11.09 -10.58 -0.17
N SER A 47 9.87 -11.14 -0.22
CA SER A 47 9.69 -12.58 -0.45
C SER A 47 10.40 -13.03 -1.73
N ARG A 48 10.23 -12.29 -2.83
CA ARG A 48 10.91 -12.58 -4.11
C ARG A 48 12.43 -12.49 -4.00
N LEU A 49 12.95 -11.43 -3.38
CA LEU A 49 14.39 -11.25 -3.20
C LEU A 49 15.00 -12.39 -2.38
N LEU A 50 14.35 -12.78 -1.28
CA LEU A 50 14.82 -13.87 -0.41
C LEU A 50 14.86 -15.21 -1.14
N ILE A 51 13.83 -15.52 -1.94
CA ILE A 51 13.79 -16.76 -2.73
C ILE A 51 14.91 -16.77 -3.79
N ALA A 52 15.12 -15.65 -4.49
CA ALA A 52 16.21 -15.52 -5.46
C ALA A 52 17.59 -15.68 -4.79
N GLN A 53 17.80 -15.04 -3.64
CA GLN A 53 19.03 -15.17 -2.86
C GLN A 53 19.25 -16.60 -2.38
N ALA A 54 18.20 -17.28 -1.90
CA ALA A 54 18.26 -18.66 -1.45
C ALA A 54 18.59 -19.63 -2.59
N GLN A 55 18.02 -19.42 -3.78
CA GLN A 55 18.36 -20.20 -4.97
C GLN A 55 19.83 -20.01 -5.36
N LEU A 56 20.29 -18.76 -5.50
CA LEU A 56 21.68 -18.47 -5.87
C LEU A 56 22.66 -19.08 -4.86
N LEU A 57 22.32 -18.99 -3.57
CA LEU A 57 23.09 -19.58 -2.49
C LEU A 57 23.16 -21.11 -2.64
N LEU A 58 22.03 -21.76 -2.90
CA LEU A 58 21.97 -23.21 -3.10
C LEU A 58 22.79 -23.66 -4.33
N GLU A 59 22.72 -22.94 -5.45
CA GLU A 59 23.53 -23.27 -6.62
C GLU A 59 25.04 -23.13 -6.33
N ASN A 60 25.45 -22.11 -5.56
CA ASN A 60 26.85 -21.94 -5.15
C ASN A 60 27.33 -23.07 -4.23
N ILE A 61 26.48 -23.53 -3.30
CA ILE A 61 26.78 -24.67 -2.42
C ILE A 61 26.95 -25.95 -3.25
N ILE A 62 25.98 -26.24 -4.13
CA ILE A 62 26.00 -27.45 -4.97
C ILE A 62 27.18 -27.42 -5.97
N GLY A 63 27.52 -26.24 -6.49
CA GLY A 63 28.68 -26.03 -7.37
C GLY A 63 30.04 -26.05 -6.65
N GLY A 64 30.07 -26.17 -5.32
CA GLY A 64 31.29 -26.18 -4.53
C GLY A 64 31.98 -24.82 -4.41
N HIS A 65 31.28 -23.73 -4.73
CA HIS A 65 31.78 -22.36 -4.57
C HIS A 65 31.55 -21.80 -3.16
N GLN A 66 30.72 -22.47 -2.35
CA GLN A 66 30.43 -22.11 -0.98
C GLN A 66 30.29 -23.33 -0.06
N ASP A 67 30.42 -23.09 1.25
CA ASP A 67 30.35 -24.11 2.29
C ASP A 67 28.94 -24.70 2.43
N THR A 68 28.85 -26.01 2.60
CA THR A 68 27.62 -26.73 2.91
C THR A 68 27.03 -26.33 4.26
N GLY A 69 27.83 -25.73 5.16
CA GLY A 69 27.35 -25.09 6.38
C GLY A 69 26.30 -23.99 6.16
N LEU A 70 26.21 -23.40 4.95
CA LEU A 70 25.24 -22.35 4.61
C LEU A 70 23.85 -22.89 4.19
N ILE A 71 23.63 -24.20 4.28
CA ILE A 71 22.33 -24.82 3.96
C ILE A 71 21.22 -24.29 4.87
N GLU A 72 21.50 -24.06 6.16
CA GLU A 72 20.51 -23.48 7.08
C GLU A 72 20.07 -22.08 6.65
N ASP A 73 20.97 -21.28 6.08
CA ASP A 73 20.64 -19.95 5.55
C ASP A 73 19.72 -20.04 4.32
N VAL A 74 19.89 -21.04 3.44
CA VAL A 74 18.97 -21.28 2.32
C VAL A 74 17.56 -21.51 2.87
N LEU A 75 17.41 -22.40 3.84
CA LEU A 75 16.12 -22.74 4.43
C LEU A 75 15.52 -21.56 5.21
N GLY A 76 16.35 -20.83 5.95
CA GLY A 76 15.98 -19.63 6.70
C GLY A 76 15.39 -18.55 5.78
N ARG A 77 15.97 -18.34 4.59
CA ARG A 77 15.44 -17.39 3.59
C ARG A 77 14.07 -17.78 3.06
N PHE A 78 13.82 -19.07 2.78
CA PHE A 78 12.48 -19.54 2.39
C PHE A 78 11.46 -19.37 3.51
N SER A 79 11.87 -19.63 4.75
CA SER A 79 10.99 -19.41 5.90
C SER A 79 10.68 -17.92 6.12
N LEU A 80 11.67 -17.04 5.93
CA LEU A 80 11.47 -15.60 6.05
C LEU A 80 10.59 -15.05 4.92
N ALA A 81 10.73 -15.58 3.71
CA ALA A 81 9.84 -15.26 2.59
C ALA A 81 8.37 -15.61 2.92
N ASP A 82 8.11 -16.82 3.45
CA ASP A 82 6.77 -17.22 3.91
C ASP A 82 6.26 -16.32 5.05
N ASN A 83 7.14 -15.92 5.99
CA ASN A 83 6.75 -15.01 7.07
C ASN A 83 6.26 -13.65 6.54
N TYR A 84 6.91 -13.07 5.52
CA TYR A 84 6.45 -11.85 4.89
C TYR A 84 5.05 -12.02 4.26
N LEU A 85 4.83 -13.10 3.51
CA LEU A 85 3.53 -13.37 2.88
C LEU A 85 2.44 -13.63 3.92
N ARG A 86 2.77 -14.34 5.00
CA ARG A 86 1.86 -14.59 6.10
C ARG A 86 1.50 -13.31 6.86
N ALA A 87 2.47 -12.41 7.08
CA ALA A 87 2.21 -11.13 7.72
C ALA A 87 1.24 -10.25 6.92
N ILE A 88 1.30 -10.31 5.58
CA ILE A 88 0.29 -9.65 4.74
C ILE A 88 -1.11 -10.26 4.94
N LEU A 89 -1.21 -11.59 5.06
CA LEU A 89 -2.51 -12.29 5.17
C LEU A 89 -3.15 -12.19 6.56
N ASP A 90 -2.34 -12.33 7.60
CA ASP A 90 -2.78 -12.52 8.98
C ASP A 90 -2.42 -11.33 9.88
N GLY A 91 -1.62 -10.38 9.38
CA GLY A 91 -1.00 -9.32 10.18
C GLY A 91 0.22 -9.80 10.97
N GLY A 92 0.88 -8.86 11.65
CA GLY A 92 2.02 -9.12 12.54
C GLY A 92 3.27 -8.34 12.17
N THR A 93 4.39 -8.66 12.82
CA THR A 93 5.64 -7.90 12.64
C THR A 93 6.71 -8.79 12.01
N VAL A 94 7.34 -8.32 10.94
CA VAL A 94 8.47 -8.99 10.28
C VAL A 94 9.62 -8.02 10.13
N GLN A 95 10.78 -8.36 10.70
CA GLN A 95 11.98 -7.51 10.70
C GLN A 95 11.75 -6.05 11.15
N GLY A 96 10.85 -5.85 12.11
CA GLY A 96 10.55 -4.53 12.67
C GLY A 96 9.56 -3.71 11.83
N LEU A 97 9.02 -4.26 10.74
CA LEU A 97 7.91 -3.68 9.99
C LEU A 97 6.60 -4.34 10.42
N ASP A 98 5.62 -3.51 10.79
CA ASP A 98 4.28 -3.96 11.15
C ASP A 98 3.40 -4.09 9.91
N TYR A 99 2.65 -5.18 9.86
CA TYR A 99 1.69 -5.50 8.82
C TYR A 99 0.29 -5.50 9.41
N THR A 100 -0.58 -4.72 8.80
CA THR A 100 -2.02 -4.88 8.97
C THR A 100 -2.48 -6.06 8.09
N PRO A 101 -3.43 -6.91 8.51
CA PRO A 101 -3.96 -7.95 7.64
C PRO A 101 -4.64 -7.35 6.40
N ALA A 102 -4.40 -7.93 5.23
CA ALA A 102 -5.06 -7.54 3.98
C ALA A 102 -6.58 -7.67 4.11
N GLU A 103 -7.30 -6.58 3.86
CA GLU A 103 -8.76 -6.54 3.99
C GLU A 103 -9.48 -7.00 2.72
N THR A 104 -8.88 -6.79 1.55
CA THR A 104 -9.50 -7.09 0.27
C THR A 104 -9.29 -8.55 -0.13
N TRP A 105 -10.37 -9.17 -0.62
CA TRP A 105 -10.32 -10.57 -1.04
C TRP A 105 -9.31 -10.82 -2.16
N ASP A 106 -9.16 -9.89 -3.10
CA ASP A 106 -8.28 -10.05 -4.25
C ASP A 106 -6.80 -10.06 -3.85
N VAL A 107 -6.38 -9.15 -2.95
CA VAL A 107 -5.02 -9.15 -2.39
C VAL A 107 -4.78 -10.43 -1.62
N ARG A 108 -5.71 -10.82 -0.73
CA ARG A 108 -5.59 -12.06 0.06
C ARG A 108 -5.44 -13.28 -0.84
N LEU A 109 -6.28 -13.41 -1.87
CA LEU A 109 -6.24 -14.53 -2.79
C LEU A 109 -4.92 -14.58 -3.58
N ALA A 110 -4.43 -13.43 -4.06
CA ALA A 110 -3.20 -13.37 -4.82
C ALA A 110 -1.97 -13.71 -3.95
N VAL A 111 -1.91 -13.18 -2.74
CA VAL A 111 -0.83 -13.45 -1.77
C VAL A 111 -0.88 -14.90 -1.28
N ASP A 112 -2.07 -15.47 -1.04
CA ASP A 112 -2.23 -16.87 -0.63
C ASP A 112 -1.77 -17.86 -1.73
N ARG A 113 -2.04 -17.54 -3.00
CA ARG A 113 -1.48 -18.30 -4.13
C ARG A 113 0.05 -18.24 -4.16
N MET A 114 0.61 -17.05 -4.00
CA MET A 114 2.07 -16.86 -3.94
C MET A 114 2.70 -17.63 -2.76
N ARG A 115 2.01 -17.67 -1.62
CA ARG A 115 2.42 -18.42 -0.43
C ARG A 115 2.38 -19.94 -0.67
N THR A 116 1.30 -20.43 -1.28
CA THR A 116 1.17 -21.84 -1.67
C THR A 116 2.34 -22.28 -2.55
N GLN A 117 2.74 -21.45 -3.52
CA GLN A 117 3.89 -21.71 -4.38
C GLN A 117 5.22 -21.66 -3.60
N THR A 118 5.36 -20.76 -2.64
CA THR A 118 6.52 -20.70 -1.74
C THR A 118 6.67 -22.01 -0.94
N MET A 119 5.58 -22.55 -0.41
CA MET A 119 5.58 -23.83 0.30
C MET A 119 5.93 -25.01 -0.61
N ALA A 120 5.41 -25.03 -1.84
CA ALA A 120 5.75 -26.05 -2.84
C ALA A 120 7.25 -26.02 -3.18
N MET A 121 7.82 -24.83 -3.41
CA MET A 121 9.25 -24.65 -3.65
C MET A 121 10.10 -25.11 -2.47
N ARG A 122 9.70 -24.78 -1.24
CA ARG A 122 10.41 -25.20 -0.03
C ARG A 122 10.53 -26.73 0.04
N SER A 123 9.45 -27.45 -0.24
CA SER A 123 9.47 -28.92 -0.29
C SER A 123 10.45 -29.47 -1.34
N LEU A 124 10.49 -28.86 -2.52
CA LEU A 124 11.43 -29.26 -3.58
C LEU A 124 12.89 -28.99 -3.20
N ILE A 125 13.17 -27.86 -2.54
CA ILE A 125 14.50 -27.54 -2.05
C ILE A 125 14.94 -28.47 -0.94
N ASP A 126 14.09 -28.76 0.04
CA ASP A 126 14.37 -29.73 1.10
C ASP A 126 14.79 -31.07 0.50
N ASN A 127 14.05 -31.54 -0.51
CA ASN A 127 14.36 -32.78 -1.20
C ASN A 127 15.68 -32.70 -1.99
N ARG A 128 15.95 -31.58 -2.67
CA ARG A 128 17.20 -31.37 -3.41
C ARG A 128 18.41 -31.31 -2.49
N ILE A 129 18.32 -30.59 -1.38
CA ILE A 129 19.35 -30.50 -0.33
C ILE A 129 19.61 -31.89 0.25
N ARG A 130 18.56 -32.62 0.66
CA ARG A 130 18.70 -33.96 1.22
C ARG A 130 19.37 -34.92 0.23
N PHE A 131 19.01 -34.85 -1.05
CA PHE A 131 19.67 -35.64 -2.08
C PHE A 131 21.14 -35.27 -2.21
N PHE A 132 21.46 -33.97 -2.29
CA PHE A 132 22.82 -33.48 -2.41
C PHE A 132 23.70 -33.92 -1.24
N LEU A 133 23.22 -33.79 0.00
CA LEU A 133 23.94 -34.24 1.19
C LEU A 133 24.22 -35.75 1.22
N ASN A 134 23.27 -36.56 0.71
CA ASN A 134 23.41 -38.02 0.71
C ASN A 134 24.24 -38.55 -0.47
N ALA A 135 24.10 -37.95 -1.66
CA ALA A 135 24.69 -38.44 -2.90
C ALA A 135 25.92 -37.64 -3.36
N ASN A 136 26.23 -36.53 -2.69
CA ASN A 136 27.30 -35.58 -3.00
C ASN A 136 27.33 -35.13 -4.48
N ARG A 137 26.13 -34.96 -5.07
CA ARG A 137 25.93 -34.49 -6.44
C ARG A 137 24.54 -33.90 -6.60
N ASP A 138 24.35 -33.07 -7.62
CA ASP A 138 23.04 -32.52 -7.95
C ASP A 138 22.10 -33.58 -8.55
N ASN A 139 20.80 -33.33 -8.45
CA ASN A 139 19.75 -34.14 -9.07
C ASN A 139 19.03 -33.31 -10.15
N GLU A 140 19.22 -33.69 -11.41
CA GLU A 140 18.64 -33.00 -12.56
C GLU A 140 17.11 -32.88 -12.47
N THR A 141 16.43 -33.96 -12.08
CA THR A 141 14.96 -33.98 -11.98
C THR A 141 14.46 -33.03 -10.91
N LEU A 142 15.09 -33.01 -9.73
CA LEU A 142 14.72 -32.08 -8.66
C LEU A 142 15.03 -30.63 -9.04
N ARG A 143 16.15 -30.38 -9.73
CA ARG A 143 16.51 -29.05 -10.25
C ARG A 143 15.47 -28.54 -11.26
N GLN A 144 15.07 -29.38 -12.22
CA GLN A 144 14.04 -29.02 -13.21
C GLN A 144 12.66 -28.80 -12.56
N GLY A 145 12.31 -29.63 -11.57
CA GLY A 145 11.10 -29.46 -10.77
C GLY A 145 11.09 -28.11 -10.03
N PHE A 146 12.19 -27.78 -9.37
CA PHE A 146 12.37 -26.48 -8.71
C PHE A 146 12.27 -25.31 -9.70
N ALA A 147 12.95 -25.37 -10.85
CA ALA A 147 12.88 -24.33 -11.87
C ALA A 147 11.47 -24.15 -12.48
N ARG A 148 10.64 -25.19 -12.48
CA ARG A 148 9.23 -25.07 -12.86
C ARG A 148 8.42 -24.37 -11.76
N SER A 149 8.56 -24.81 -10.51
CA SER A 149 7.88 -24.20 -9.37
C SER A 149 8.27 -22.73 -9.17
N LEU A 150 9.52 -22.37 -9.44
CA LEU A 150 9.98 -20.97 -9.43
C LEU A 150 9.25 -20.11 -10.47
N ARG A 151 9.00 -20.64 -11.67
CA ARG A 151 8.23 -19.90 -12.70
C ARG A 151 6.77 -19.71 -12.28
N GLU A 152 6.18 -20.72 -11.65
CA GLU A 152 4.82 -20.63 -11.10
C GLU A 152 4.75 -19.61 -9.96
N TYR A 153 5.76 -19.59 -9.08
CA TYR A 153 5.91 -18.57 -8.05
C TYR A 153 6.05 -17.16 -8.63
N GLU A 154 6.95 -16.94 -9.59
CA GLU A 154 7.12 -15.61 -10.21
C GLU A 154 5.84 -15.12 -10.90
N THR A 155 5.09 -16.04 -11.52
CA THR A 155 3.78 -15.72 -12.10
C THR A 155 2.80 -15.27 -11.01
N ALA A 156 2.72 -16.00 -9.89
CA ALA A 156 1.87 -15.64 -8.77
C ALA A 156 2.31 -14.32 -8.10
N ALA A 157 3.62 -14.08 -8.01
CA ALA A 157 4.17 -12.87 -7.44
C ALA A 157 3.88 -11.63 -8.30
N LEU A 158 3.98 -11.75 -9.63
CA LEU A 158 3.57 -10.70 -10.56
C LEU A 158 2.06 -10.41 -10.49
N GLN A 159 1.24 -11.45 -10.30
CA GLN A 159 -0.19 -11.27 -10.09
C GLN A 159 -0.48 -10.54 -8.78
N ALA A 160 0.16 -10.93 -7.67
CA ALA A 160 0.01 -10.27 -6.38
C ALA A 160 0.45 -8.81 -6.45
N GLN A 161 1.60 -8.53 -7.06
CA GLN A 161 2.08 -7.18 -7.28
C GLN A 161 1.09 -6.35 -8.13
N ALA A 162 0.58 -6.88 -9.24
CA ALA A 162 -0.35 -6.17 -10.10
C ALA A 162 -1.69 -5.83 -9.40
N VAL A 163 -2.17 -6.72 -8.52
CA VAL A 163 -3.38 -6.47 -7.71
C VAL A 163 -3.12 -5.37 -6.69
N ILE A 164 -2.00 -5.42 -5.96
CA ILE A 164 -1.62 -4.38 -4.98
C ILE A 164 -1.39 -3.03 -5.67
N ASP A 165 -0.65 -3.01 -6.79
CA ASP A 165 -0.39 -1.80 -7.58
C ASP A 165 -1.70 -1.17 -8.07
N ARG A 166 -2.70 -1.99 -8.42
CA ARG A 166 -4.03 -1.50 -8.78
C ARG A 166 -4.75 -0.86 -7.60
N GLU A 167 -4.73 -1.45 -6.41
CA GLU A 167 -5.34 -0.86 -5.21
C GLU A 167 -4.65 0.46 -4.81
N VAL A 168 -3.32 0.53 -4.94
CA VAL A 168 -2.54 1.76 -4.80
C VAL A 168 -3.03 2.84 -5.77
N LEU A 169 -3.13 2.50 -7.06
CA LEU A 169 -3.57 3.45 -8.09
C LEU A 169 -5.01 3.92 -7.89
N GLU A 170 -5.91 3.02 -7.51
CA GLU A 170 -7.30 3.36 -7.20
C GLU A 170 -7.37 4.29 -5.98
N THR A 171 -6.62 4.00 -4.91
CA THR A 171 -6.53 4.85 -3.71
C THR A 171 -5.97 6.23 -4.04
N VAL A 172 -4.89 6.31 -4.82
CA VAL A 172 -4.30 7.59 -5.27
C VAL A 172 -5.25 8.36 -6.18
N ALA A 173 -5.97 7.70 -7.07
CA ALA A 173 -6.97 8.34 -7.94
C ALA A 173 -8.12 8.93 -7.12
N VAL A 174 -8.61 8.21 -6.11
CA VAL A 174 -9.63 8.70 -5.17
C VAL A 174 -9.10 9.89 -4.36
N MET A 175 -7.87 9.82 -3.85
CA MET A 175 -7.22 10.94 -3.17
C MET A 175 -7.12 12.18 -4.05
N ASN A 176 -6.67 12.04 -5.30
CA ASN A 176 -6.54 13.15 -6.24
C ASN A 176 -7.90 13.76 -6.63
N ALA A 177 -8.92 12.92 -6.84
CA ALA A 177 -10.29 13.39 -7.10
C ALA A 177 -10.87 14.14 -5.89
N ASN A 178 -10.66 13.61 -4.68
CA ASN A 178 -11.08 14.22 -3.42
C ASN A 178 -10.36 15.56 -3.18
N ALA A 179 -9.05 15.63 -3.43
CA ALA A 179 -8.25 16.84 -3.32
C ALA A 179 -8.69 17.91 -4.35
N ALA A 180 -8.86 17.54 -5.62
CA ALA A 180 -9.28 18.46 -6.68
C ALA A 180 -10.68 19.05 -6.43
N GLN A 181 -11.64 18.22 -5.99
CA GLN A 181 -12.97 18.70 -5.61
C GLN A 181 -12.96 19.52 -4.31
N GLY A 182 -12.17 19.12 -3.32
CA GLY A 182 -11.99 19.88 -2.08
C GLY A 182 -11.44 21.28 -2.34
N MET A 183 -10.45 21.39 -3.24
CA MET A 183 -9.89 22.67 -3.67
C MET A 183 -10.91 23.54 -4.42
N ARG A 184 -11.73 22.96 -5.30
CA ARG A 184 -12.83 23.68 -5.97
C ARG A 184 -13.88 24.21 -4.98
N LEU A 185 -14.24 23.42 -3.98
CA LEU A 185 -15.22 23.81 -2.97
C LEU A 185 -14.69 24.91 -2.05
N LEU A 186 -13.43 24.79 -1.60
CA LEU A 186 -12.77 25.82 -0.81
C LEU A 186 -12.68 27.13 -1.60
N LEU A 187 -12.20 27.09 -2.85
CA LEU A 187 -12.12 28.26 -3.72
C LEU A 187 -13.50 28.90 -3.93
N GLY A 188 -14.53 28.09 -4.19
CA GLY A 188 -15.91 28.56 -4.32
C GLY A 188 -16.44 29.21 -3.04
N ALA A 189 -16.20 28.62 -1.87
CA ALA A 189 -16.59 29.17 -0.58
C ALA A 189 -15.87 30.48 -0.27
N THR A 190 -14.56 30.58 -0.55
CA THR A 190 -13.80 31.83 -0.41
C THR A 190 -14.27 32.91 -1.38
N ALA A 191 -14.56 32.57 -2.63
CA ALA A 191 -15.04 33.54 -3.63
C ALA A 191 -16.40 34.13 -3.23
N VAL A 192 -17.34 33.27 -2.81
CA VAL A 192 -18.66 33.70 -2.31
C VAL A 192 -18.50 34.57 -1.06
N SER A 193 -17.62 34.19 -0.13
CA SER A 193 -17.34 34.96 1.08
C SER A 193 -16.71 36.33 0.78
N LEU A 194 -15.80 36.41 -0.18
CA LEU A 194 -15.17 37.66 -0.65
C LEU A 194 -16.20 38.62 -1.25
N VAL A 195 -17.06 38.12 -2.14
CA VAL A 195 -18.12 38.93 -2.78
C VAL A 195 -19.09 39.46 -1.73
N LEU A 196 -19.53 38.62 -0.79
CA LEU A 196 -20.41 39.04 0.30
C LEU A 196 -19.75 40.04 1.25
N ALA A 197 -18.48 39.84 1.61
CA ALA A 197 -17.72 40.79 2.41
C ALA A 197 -17.60 42.15 1.72
N LEU A 198 -17.37 42.16 0.40
CA LEU A 198 -17.31 43.38 -0.40
C LEU A 198 -18.65 44.12 -0.42
N VAL A 199 -19.76 43.39 -0.63
CA VAL A 199 -21.12 43.95 -0.62
C VAL A 199 -21.49 44.53 0.75
N LEU A 200 -21.13 43.85 1.84
CA LEU A 200 -21.33 44.34 3.21
C LEU A 200 -20.48 45.58 3.49
N ALA A 201 -19.21 45.59 3.07
CA ALA A 201 -18.31 46.73 3.24
C ALA A 201 -18.80 47.97 2.47
N ILE A 202 -19.26 47.80 1.22
CA ILE A 202 -19.84 48.87 0.41
C ILE A 202 -21.17 49.36 1.02
N GLY A 203 -22.02 48.44 1.47
CA GLY A 203 -23.30 48.76 2.12
C GLY A 203 -23.12 49.56 3.42
N LEU A 204 -22.17 49.14 4.27
CA LEU A 204 -21.81 49.85 5.50
C LEU A 204 -21.16 51.21 5.21
N SER A 205 -20.25 51.27 4.23
CA SER A 205 -19.61 52.53 3.80
C SER A 205 -20.65 53.57 3.35
N ARG A 206 -21.62 53.16 2.51
CA ARG A 206 -22.73 54.05 2.10
C ARG A 206 -23.61 54.46 3.28
N HIS A 207 -23.84 53.58 4.24
CA HIS A 207 -24.65 53.89 5.42
C HIS A 207 -23.96 54.90 6.36
N VAL A 208 -22.64 54.80 6.52
CA VAL A 208 -21.84 55.76 7.30
C VAL A 208 -21.76 57.11 6.58
N VAL A 209 -21.49 57.13 5.28
CA VAL A 209 -21.43 58.38 4.49
C VAL A 209 -22.77 59.12 4.48
N ASN A 210 -23.90 58.42 4.40
CA ASN A 210 -25.21 59.05 4.47
C ASN A 210 -25.55 59.59 5.86
N ARG A 211 -25.02 59.00 6.95
CA ARG A 211 -25.19 59.56 8.31
C ARG A 211 -24.31 60.80 8.54
N VAL A 212 -23.11 60.85 7.98
CA VAL A 212 -22.20 62.00 8.11
C VAL A 212 -22.68 63.21 7.30
N ARG A 213 -23.45 63.01 6.22
CA ARG A 213 -24.09 64.10 5.46
C ARG A 213 -25.34 64.71 6.11
N LEU A 214 -25.87 64.08 7.16
CA LEU A 214 -27.08 64.51 7.88
C LEU A 214 -26.78 65.17 9.24
N THR A 215 -25.49 65.37 9.56
CA THR A 215 -24.97 66.20 10.66
C THR A 215 -24.26 67.40 10.09
#